data_AF-A0A2P7YT56-F1
#
_entry.id   AF-A0A2P7YT56-F1
#
_cell.length_a   1.000
_cell.length_b   1.000
_cell.length_c   1.000
_cell.angle_alpha   90.00
_cell.angle_beta   90.00
_cell.angle_gamma   90.00
#
_symmetry.space_group_name_H-M   'P 1'
#
loop_
_entity.id
_entity.type
_entity.pdbx_description
1 polymer ?
#
loop_
_entity_poly.entity_id
_entity_poly.type
_entity_poly.pdbx_seq_one_letter_code
_entity_poly.pdbx_strand_id
1 'polypeptide(L)'
;MSILFTTGATVTFHKLVDHVVEPLFVLDLNALGFTKVAIQFGNEVSHSKHVSKQYFSDAMAKTEFMEKLDLQISNEFNDKLVVHLALLDLDLNIEVFPFAPCINDYIAGADIVVSHAGTGSILDVLRLGKPLIVVTNQDLMNDHQEEVAAQFEKLGYLYRVNTAEMRLGKLLDLISQFHKGLLRFSHMLAPSDGVIEQVLSEELERARR
;
A
#
# COMPACT_ATOMS: atom_id res chain seq x y z
N MET A 1 -5.34 -10.14 -11.60
CA MET A 1 -4.86 -8.75 -11.43
C MET A 1 -3.92 -8.68 -10.23
N SER A 2 -3.03 -7.69 -10.19
CA SER A 2 -2.08 -7.45 -9.10
C SER A 2 -2.36 -6.14 -8.38
N ILE A 3 -2.30 -6.18 -7.05
CA ILE A 3 -2.43 -4.99 -6.18
C ILE A 3 -1.25 -4.92 -5.23
N LEU A 4 -0.70 -3.72 -5.03
CA LEU A 4 0.38 -3.45 -4.09
C LEU A 4 -0.12 -2.52 -2.98
N PHE A 5 0.06 -2.93 -1.72
CA PHE A 5 -0.16 -2.12 -0.54
C PHE A 5 1.18 -1.67 0.04
N THR A 6 1.45 -0.37 0.10
CA THR A 6 2.65 0.19 0.76
C THR A 6 2.25 0.97 2.01
N THR A 7 2.59 0.41 3.18
CA THR A 7 2.18 0.94 4.49
C THR A 7 3.21 1.85 5.14
N GLY A 8 4.34 2.14 4.47
CA GLY A 8 5.44 2.87 5.10
C GLY A 8 6.78 2.50 4.55
N ALA A 9 7.69 3.46 4.36
CA ALA A 9 9.12 3.14 4.20
C ALA A 9 9.79 2.98 5.57
N THR A 10 9.63 3.97 6.46
CA THR A 10 10.31 4.05 7.76
C THR A 10 9.46 3.60 8.94
N VAL A 11 8.20 4.04 9.01
CA VAL A 11 7.25 3.68 10.08
C VAL A 11 6.10 2.92 9.46
N THR A 12 5.70 1.81 10.07
CA THR A 12 4.59 1.01 9.56
C THR A 12 3.27 1.64 9.94
N PHE A 13 2.41 1.82 8.96
CA PHE A 13 1.06 2.29 9.20
C PHE A 13 0.16 1.15 9.70
N HIS A 14 0.14 0.97 11.02
CA HIS A 14 -0.56 -0.12 11.71
C HIS A 14 -2.03 -0.28 11.31
N LYS A 15 -2.80 0.81 11.17
CA LYS A 15 -4.22 0.73 10.80
C LYS A 15 -4.43 0.17 9.40
N LEU A 16 -3.55 0.50 8.45
CA LEU A 16 -3.64 -0.05 7.11
C LEU A 16 -3.23 -1.52 7.11
N VAL A 17 -2.17 -1.87 7.87
CA VAL A 17 -1.77 -3.27 8.10
C VAL A 17 -2.94 -4.10 8.63
N ASP A 18 -3.57 -3.66 9.73
CA ASP A 18 -4.70 -4.36 10.35
C ASP A 18 -5.84 -4.62 9.36
N HIS A 19 -6.06 -3.69 8.43
CA HIS A 19 -7.11 -3.80 7.42
C HIS A 19 -6.73 -4.74 6.27
N VAL A 20 -5.48 -4.68 5.78
CA VAL A 20 -5.03 -5.58 4.69
C VAL A 20 -4.81 -7.01 5.15
N VAL A 21 -4.56 -7.24 6.44
CA VAL A 21 -4.48 -8.57 7.06
C VAL A 21 -5.82 -9.04 7.63
N GLU A 22 -6.93 -8.44 7.19
CA GLU A 22 -8.27 -8.91 7.50
C GLU A 22 -8.70 -9.98 6.48
N PRO A 23 -9.05 -11.22 6.90
CA PRO A 23 -9.38 -12.31 5.97
C PRO A 23 -10.50 -11.98 5.00
N LEU A 24 -11.57 -11.33 5.49
CA LEU A 24 -12.70 -10.95 4.66
C LEU A 24 -12.29 -9.97 3.56
N PHE A 25 -11.43 -9.00 3.88
CA PHE A 25 -10.92 -8.04 2.91
C PHE A 25 -10.13 -8.73 1.79
N VAL A 26 -9.28 -9.70 2.14
CA VAL A 26 -8.49 -10.46 1.16
C VAL A 26 -9.38 -11.34 0.27
N LEU A 27 -10.41 -11.97 0.84
CA LEU A 27 -11.41 -12.71 0.07
C LEU A 27 -12.19 -11.80 -0.88
N ASP A 28 -12.54 -10.60 -0.45
CA ASP A 28 -13.22 -9.60 -1.28
C ASP A 28 -12.31 -9.16 -2.44
N LEU A 29 -11.01 -8.95 -2.21
CA LEU A 29 -10.05 -8.66 -3.28
C LEU A 29 -9.99 -9.81 -4.31
N ASN A 30 -9.94 -11.05 -3.84
CA ASN A 30 -9.95 -12.20 -4.73
C ASN A 30 -11.27 -12.31 -5.53
N ALA A 31 -12.41 -12.02 -4.89
CA ALA A 31 -13.72 -11.97 -5.56
C ALA A 31 -13.79 -10.85 -6.62
N LEU A 32 -13.01 -9.78 -6.47
CA LEU A 32 -12.81 -8.74 -7.48
C LEU A 32 -11.79 -9.14 -8.58
N GLY A 33 -11.21 -10.34 -8.53
CA GLY A 33 -10.28 -10.84 -9.55
C GLY A 33 -8.80 -10.50 -9.32
N PHE A 34 -8.44 -10.03 -8.11
CA PHE A 34 -7.05 -9.89 -7.72
C PHE A 34 -6.48 -11.24 -7.31
N THR A 35 -5.51 -11.73 -8.07
CA THR A 35 -4.84 -13.02 -7.88
C THR A 35 -3.43 -12.85 -7.30
N LYS A 36 -2.92 -11.62 -7.27
CA LYS A 36 -1.63 -11.28 -6.66
C LYS A 36 -1.78 -10.07 -5.75
N VAL A 37 -1.48 -10.24 -4.46
CA VAL A 37 -1.55 -9.19 -3.44
C VAL A 37 -0.16 -9.02 -2.83
N ALA A 38 0.47 -7.88 -3.07
CA ALA A 38 1.75 -7.54 -2.49
C ALA A 38 1.54 -6.58 -1.31
N ILE A 39 2.12 -6.87 -0.14
CA ILE A 39 2.01 -6.05 1.07
C ILE A 39 3.41 -5.68 1.54
N GLN A 40 3.73 -4.40 1.40
CA GLN A 40 4.99 -3.82 1.83
C GLN A 40 4.82 -3.09 3.17
N PHE A 41 5.63 -3.48 4.14
CA PHE A 41 5.69 -2.84 5.47
C PHE A 41 6.99 -2.09 5.69
N GLY A 42 6.97 -1.13 6.62
CA GLY A 42 8.15 -0.31 6.94
C GLY A 42 9.29 -1.13 7.52
N ASN A 43 10.49 -0.55 7.56
CA ASN A 43 11.68 -1.20 8.13
C ASN A 43 12.02 -0.68 9.53
N GLU A 44 11.01 -0.55 10.41
CA GLU A 44 11.24 -0.03 11.76
C GLU A 44 11.98 -1.07 12.60
N VAL A 45 13.16 -0.69 13.08
CA VAL A 45 14.01 -1.52 13.94
C VAL A 45 14.20 -0.81 15.28
N SER A 46 13.76 -1.45 16.36
CA SER A 46 13.95 -0.97 17.72
C SER A 46 14.66 -2.05 18.53
N HIS A 47 15.71 -1.67 19.28
CA HIS A 47 16.47 -2.58 20.15
C HIS A 47 16.93 -3.88 19.45
N SER A 48 17.39 -3.78 18.20
CA SER A 48 17.82 -4.91 17.36
C SER A 48 16.71 -5.91 16.98
N LYS A 49 15.43 -5.55 17.18
CA LYS A 49 14.27 -6.30 16.71
C LYS A 49 13.52 -5.48 15.67
N HIS A 50 13.05 -6.17 14.63
CA HIS A 50 12.28 -5.55 13.57
C HIS A 50 10.83 -5.40 14.03
N VAL A 51 10.48 -4.21 14.53
CA VAL A 51 9.18 -3.89 15.15
C VAL A 51 8.05 -4.06 14.14
N SER A 52 8.25 -3.57 12.92
CA SER A 52 7.26 -3.71 11.85
C SER A 52 6.93 -5.16 11.53
N LYS A 53 7.93 -6.04 11.50
CA LYS A 53 7.73 -7.48 11.27
C LYS A 53 6.98 -8.12 12.43
N GLN A 54 7.34 -7.75 13.67
CA GLN A 54 6.67 -8.27 14.85
C GLN A 54 5.20 -7.83 14.87
N TYR A 55 4.92 -6.56 14.61
CA TYR A 55 3.55 -6.05 14.52
C TYR A 55 2.75 -6.78 13.45
N PHE A 56 3.32 -6.99 12.26
CA PHE A 56 2.64 -7.72 11.19
C PHE A 56 2.33 -9.16 11.60
N SER A 57 3.30 -9.87 12.20
CA SER A 57 3.10 -11.22 12.72
C SER A 57 2.01 -11.27 13.78
N ASP A 58 2.00 -10.30 14.69
CA ASP A 58 1.00 -10.20 15.76
C ASP A 58 -0.39 -9.89 15.18
N ALA A 59 -0.48 -9.04 14.16
CA ALA A 59 -1.72 -8.69 13.49
C ALA A 59 -2.31 -9.91 12.75
N MET A 60 -1.49 -10.67 12.03
CA MET A 60 -1.92 -11.92 11.38
C MET A 60 -2.38 -12.98 12.37
N ALA A 61 -1.67 -13.13 13.49
CA ALA A 61 -2.05 -14.06 14.55
C ALA A 61 -3.39 -13.64 15.18
N LYS A 62 -3.58 -12.34 15.41
CA LYS A 62 -4.81 -11.78 15.98
C LYS A 62 -6.02 -11.95 15.07
N THR A 63 -5.86 -11.86 13.75
CA THR A 63 -6.95 -12.02 12.79
C THR A 63 -7.21 -13.48 12.41
N GLU A 64 -6.42 -14.43 12.95
CA GLU A 64 -6.41 -15.84 12.54
C GLU A 64 -6.22 -15.98 11.03
N PHE A 65 -5.37 -15.11 10.46
CA PHE A 65 -5.28 -14.92 9.01
C PHE A 65 -4.91 -16.21 8.27
N MET A 66 -3.96 -16.96 8.82
CA MET A 66 -3.53 -18.25 8.26
C MET A 66 -4.64 -19.29 8.28
N GLU A 67 -5.35 -19.42 9.41
CA GLU A 67 -6.37 -20.45 9.61
C GLU A 67 -7.65 -20.16 8.82
N LYS A 68 -8.10 -18.90 8.78
CA LYS A 68 -9.31 -18.50 8.07
C LYS A 68 -9.18 -18.54 6.56
N LEU A 69 -7.97 -18.34 6.07
CA LEU A 69 -7.67 -18.32 4.65
C LEU A 69 -7.04 -19.64 4.18
N ASP A 70 -6.76 -20.61 5.05
CA ASP A 70 -6.08 -21.87 4.72
C ASP A 70 -4.79 -21.67 3.89
N LEU A 71 -3.99 -20.68 4.31
CA LEU A 71 -2.78 -20.27 3.59
C LEU A 71 -1.63 -21.26 3.82
N GLN A 72 -0.97 -21.65 2.73
CA GLN A 72 0.31 -22.37 2.81
C GLN A 72 1.47 -21.44 2.51
N ILE A 73 2.51 -21.51 3.34
CA ILE A 73 3.76 -20.79 3.10
C ILE A 73 4.46 -21.48 1.92
N SER A 74 4.48 -20.82 0.77
CA SER A 74 5.00 -21.42 -0.46
C SER A 74 6.51 -21.27 -0.60
N ASN A 75 7.12 -20.24 0.00
CA ASN A 75 8.57 -20.06 0.10
C ASN A 75 8.95 -18.98 1.15
N GLU A 76 9.95 -19.26 1.98
CA GLU A 76 10.81 -18.24 2.59
C GLU A 76 12.03 -18.08 1.69
N PHE A 77 12.16 -16.95 0.98
CA PHE A 77 13.41 -16.67 0.25
C PHE A 77 14.57 -16.44 1.23
N ASN A 78 15.82 -16.58 0.74
CA ASN A 78 17.05 -16.37 1.54
C ASN A 78 17.10 -15.02 2.26
N ASP A 79 16.37 -14.01 1.76
CA ASP A 79 15.98 -12.85 2.54
C ASP A 79 14.81 -13.23 3.45
N LYS A 80 15.14 -13.56 4.71
CA LYS A 80 14.26 -14.02 5.83
C LYS A 80 13.05 -13.13 6.16
N LEU A 81 12.68 -12.21 5.29
CA LEU A 81 11.71 -11.15 5.47
C LEU A 81 10.59 -11.20 4.41
N VAL A 82 10.76 -11.92 3.30
CA VAL A 82 9.69 -12.11 2.29
C VAL A 82 8.92 -13.38 2.59
N VAL A 83 7.60 -13.26 2.76
CA VAL A 83 6.68 -14.38 3.00
C VAL A 83 5.71 -14.48 1.83
N HIS A 84 5.75 -15.61 1.11
CA HIS A 84 4.76 -15.93 0.10
C HIS A 84 3.72 -16.88 0.68
N LEU A 85 2.46 -16.51 0.53
CA LEU A 85 1.31 -17.26 1.01
C LEU A 85 0.41 -17.53 -0.18
N ALA A 86 0.06 -18.80 -0.39
CA ALA A 86 -0.87 -19.19 -1.45
C ALA A 86 -2.11 -19.82 -0.82
N LEU A 87 -3.28 -19.45 -1.34
CA LEU A 87 -4.49 -20.27 -1.15
C LEU A 87 -4.49 -21.37 -2.20
N LEU A 88 -4.69 -22.61 -1.76
CA LEU A 88 -4.84 -23.72 -2.71
C LEU A 88 -6.22 -23.72 -3.37
N ASP A 89 -7.24 -23.24 -2.65
CA ASP A 89 -8.63 -23.23 -3.13
C ASP A 89 -8.99 -21.98 -3.95
N LEU A 90 -8.22 -20.90 -3.82
CA LEU A 90 -8.37 -19.64 -4.55
C LEU A 90 -7.02 -19.32 -5.19
N ASP A 91 -6.97 -19.06 -6.50
CA ASP A 91 -5.74 -18.69 -7.24
C ASP A 91 -5.21 -17.30 -6.80
N LEU A 92 -4.77 -17.23 -5.56
CA LEU A 92 -4.42 -16.03 -4.82
C LEU A 92 -3.05 -16.21 -4.18
N ASN A 93 -2.13 -15.36 -4.61
CA ASN A 93 -0.77 -15.28 -4.09
C ASN A 93 -0.59 -13.97 -3.31
N ILE A 94 -0.30 -14.09 -2.02
CA ILE A 94 -0.02 -12.96 -1.14
C ILE A 94 1.48 -12.94 -0.87
N GLU A 95 2.12 -11.82 -1.16
CA GLU A 95 3.55 -11.61 -0.95
C GLU A 95 3.73 -10.48 0.05
N VAL A 96 4.37 -10.76 1.17
CA VAL A 96 4.60 -9.79 2.24
C VAL A 96 6.09 -9.55 2.37
N PHE A 97 6.54 -8.31 2.32
CA PHE A 97 7.96 -7.96 2.41
C PHE A 97 8.19 -6.60 3.10
N PRO A 98 9.37 -6.40 3.72
CA PRO A 98 9.75 -5.11 4.30
C PRO A 98 10.09 -4.09 3.20
N PHE A 99 10.38 -2.84 3.58
CA PHE A 99 10.89 -1.84 2.64
C PHE A 99 12.12 -2.38 1.87
N ALA A 100 11.99 -2.45 0.55
CA ALA A 100 13.00 -2.96 -0.34
C ALA A 100 13.43 -1.88 -1.35
N PRO A 101 14.73 -1.78 -1.69
CA PRO A 101 15.21 -0.80 -2.66
C PRO A 101 14.68 -1.04 -4.09
N CYS A 102 14.13 -2.22 -4.37
CA CYS A 102 13.50 -2.60 -5.64
C CYS A 102 11.97 -2.41 -5.67
N ILE A 103 11.39 -1.55 -4.81
CA ILE A 103 9.94 -1.30 -4.79
C ILE A 103 9.37 -0.88 -6.15
N ASN A 104 10.17 -0.23 -7.00
CA ASN A 104 9.79 0.18 -8.34
C ASN A 104 9.37 -1.00 -9.23
N ASP A 105 9.99 -2.17 -9.07
CA ASP A 105 9.63 -3.37 -9.83
C ASP A 105 8.25 -3.90 -9.40
N TYR A 106 7.96 -3.83 -8.10
CA TYR A 106 6.64 -4.16 -7.55
C TYR A 106 5.56 -3.18 -8.00
N ILE A 107 5.86 -1.88 -8.02
CA ILE A 107 4.95 -0.84 -8.52
C ILE A 107 4.71 -1.03 -10.02
N ALA A 108 5.76 -1.28 -10.81
CA ALA A 108 5.66 -1.54 -12.24
C ALA A 108 4.84 -2.80 -12.56
N GLY A 109 4.97 -3.83 -11.73
CA GLY A 109 4.20 -5.07 -11.82
C GLY A 109 2.77 -5.01 -11.26
N ALA A 110 2.40 -3.94 -10.55
CA ALA A 110 1.06 -3.76 -9.99
C ALA A 110 0.11 -3.12 -11.01
N ASP A 111 -1.14 -3.57 -11.02
CA ASP A 111 -2.23 -2.92 -11.77
C ASP A 111 -2.73 -1.67 -11.02
N ILE A 112 -2.71 -1.72 -9.69
CA ILE A 112 -3.08 -0.62 -8.80
C ILE A 112 -2.23 -0.63 -7.53
N VAL A 113 -1.87 0.56 -7.05
CA VAL A 113 -1.11 0.75 -5.81
C VAL A 113 -1.96 1.47 -4.78
N VAL A 114 -1.96 0.95 -3.56
CA VAL A 114 -2.55 1.57 -2.37
C VAL A 114 -1.42 1.97 -1.44
N SER A 115 -1.25 3.27 -1.21
CA SER A 115 -0.16 3.81 -0.40
C SER A 115 -0.70 4.53 0.82
N HIS A 116 -0.05 4.37 1.98
CA HIS A 116 -0.13 5.41 3.00
C HIS A 116 0.44 6.72 2.41
N ALA A 117 -0.04 7.89 2.82
CA ALA A 117 0.27 9.18 2.21
C ALA A 117 1.75 9.67 2.31
N GLY A 118 2.72 8.77 2.36
CA GLY A 118 4.14 9.11 2.27
C GLY A 118 4.46 9.75 0.91
N THR A 119 5.01 10.96 0.96
CA THR A 119 5.30 11.77 -0.24
C THR A 119 6.20 11.05 -1.23
N GLY A 120 7.24 10.35 -0.76
CA GLY A 120 8.13 9.55 -1.62
C GLY A 120 7.39 8.44 -2.37
N SER A 121 6.56 7.67 -1.66
CA SER A 121 5.76 6.59 -2.26
C SER A 121 4.75 7.11 -3.27
N ILE A 122 4.10 8.25 -3.01
CA ILE A 122 3.20 8.90 -3.98
C ILE A 122 3.98 9.25 -5.25
N LEU A 123 5.15 9.89 -5.12
CA LEU A 123 5.96 10.30 -6.27
C LEU A 123 6.47 9.12 -7.08
N ASP A 124 6.93 8.04 -6.43
CA ASP A 124 7.42 6.83 -7.12
C ASP A 124 6.33 6.18 -7.98
N VAL A 125 5.10 6.11 -7.46
CA VAL A 125 3.95 5.56 -8.20
C VAL A 125 3.53 6.47 -9.34
N LEU A 126 3.46 7.79 -9.11
CA LEU A 126 3.10 8.77 -10.14
C LEU A 126 4.15 8.86 -11.26
N ARG A 127 5.44 8.72 -10.96
CA ARG A 127 6.52 8.64 -11.95
C ARG A 127 6.38 7.44 -12.88
N LEU A 128 5.90 6.32 -12.34
CA LEU A 128 5.63 5.10 -13.11
C LEU A 128 4.27 5.12 -13.83
N GLY A 129 3.50 6.21 -13.69
CA GLY A 129 2.19 6.36 -14.34
C GLY A 129 1.15 5.36 -13.87
N LYS A 130 1.28 4.86 -12.63
CA LYS A 130 0.43 3.80 -12.10
C LYS A 130 -0.79 4.36 -11.34
N PRO A 131 -1.95 3.68 -11.41
CA PRO A 131 -3.12 4.01 -10.60
C PRO A 131 -2.79 3.99 -9.10
N LEU A 132 -3.07 5.10 -8.42
CA LEU A 132 -2.75 5.29 -7.01
C LEU A 132 -3.99 5.61 -6.18
N ILE A 133 -4.18 4.86 -5.09
CA ILE A 133 -5.09 5.19 -4.00
C ILE A 133 -4.26 5.53 -2.76
N VAL A 134 -4.49 6.69 -2.18
CA VAL A 134 -3.80 7.15 -0.98
C VAL A 134 -4.69 6.98 0.24
N VAL A 135 -4.19 6.28 1.26
CA VAL A 135 -4.86 6.16 2.56
C VAL A 135 -4.22 7.16 3.53
N THR A 136 -5.00 8.15 3.97
CA THR A 136 -4.55 9.20 4.88
C THR A 136 -4.89 8.84 6.33
N ASN A 137 -3.94 9.09 7.24
CA ASN A 137 -4.12 8.85 8.67
C ASN A 137 -4.41 10.16 9.41
N GLN A 138 -5.69 10.50 9.57
CA GLN A 138 -6.10 11.76 10.20
C GLN A 138 -5.57 11.97 11.64
N ASP A 139 -5.13 10.92 12.33
CA ASP A 139 -4.68 11.01 13.73
C ASP A 139 -3.17 11.31 13.90
N LEU A 140 -2.36 11.08 12.88
CA LEU A 140 -0.88 11.10 12.96
C LEU A 140 -0.21 11.82 11.78
N MET A 141 -0.97 12.07 10.73
CA MET A 141 -0.44 12.62 9.49
C MET A 141 -0.24 14.12 9.65
N ASN A 142 0.92 14.62 9.23
CA ASN A 142 1.14 16.05 9.12
C ASN A 142 0.14 16.61 8.09
N ASP A 143 -0.51 17.74 8.39
CA ASP A 143 -1.47 18.43 7.51
C ASP A 143 -0.97 18.54 6.06
N HIS A 144 0.35 18.61 5.89
CA HIS A 144 1.01 18.72 4.60
C HIS A 144 0.91 17.47 3.70
N GLN A 145 1.01 16.25 4.23
CA GLN A 145 0.85 15.05 3.39
C GLN A 145 -0.59 14.99 2.84
N GLU A 146 -1.55 15.57 3.57
CA GLU A 146 -2.94 15.65 3.13
C GLU A 146 -3.12 16.70 2.05
N GLU A 147 -2.44 17.84 2.18
CA GLU A 147 -2.38 18.88 1.13
C GLU A 147 -1.82 18.32 -0.17
N VAL A 148 -0.69 17.60 -0.12
CA VAL A 148 -0.05 17.00 -1.30
C VAL A 148 -1.00 15.99 -1.96
N ALA A 149 -1.59 15.09 -1.18
CA ALA A 149 -2.57 14.12 -1.70
C ALA A 149 -3.80 14.83 -2.30
N ALA A 150 -4.31 15.88 -1.66
CA ALA A 150 -5.46 16.64 -2.14
C ALA A 150 -5.17 17.40 -3.44
N GLN A 151 -3.95 17.92 -3.63
CA GLN A 151 -3.55 18.57 -4.88
C GLN A 151 -3.52 17.55 -6.03
N PHE A 152 -2.88 16.40 -5.84
CA PHE A 152 -2.84 15.35 -6.85
C PHE A 152 -4.22 14.74 -7.14
N GLU A 153 -5.10 14.66 -6.13
CA GLU A 153 -6.49 14.27 -6.34
C GLU A 153 -7.26 15.27 -7.21
N LYS A 154 -7.13 16.58 -6.94
CA LYS A 154 -7.76 17.64 -7.77
C LYS A 154 -7.31 17.59 -9.22
N LEU A 155 -6.06 17.23 -9.44
CA LEU A 155 -5.47 17.06 -10.75
C LEU A 155 -5.85 15.72 -11.41
N GLY A 156 -6.52 14.81 -10.68
CA GLY A 156 -7.00 13.52 -11.19
C GLY A 156 -5.91 12.45 -11.33
N TYR A 157 -4.81 12.57 -10.58
CA TYR A 157 -3.71 11.59 -10.58
C TYR A 157 -3.92 10.46 -9.56
N LEU A 158 -4.63 10.73 -8.46
CA LEU A 158 -4.86 9.75 -7.39
C LEU A 158 -6.25 9.93 -6.77
N TYR A 159 -6.69 8.92 -6.03
CA TYR A 159 -7.87 9.00 -5.16
C TYR A 159 -7.44 8.90 -3.71
N ARG A 160 -8.05 9.67 -2.81
CA ARG A 160 -7.76 9.55 -1.37
C ARG A 160 -8.90 8.89 -0.60
N VAL A 161 -8.51 8.16 0.45
CA VAL A 161 -9.41 7.53 1.42
C VAL A 161 -8.86 7.82 2.81
N ASN A 162 -9.71 8.27 3.72
CA ASN A 162 -9.28 8.43 5.11
C ASN A 162 -9.44 7.12 5.90
N THR A 163 -8.82 7.02 7.08
CA THR A 163 -8.93 5.81 7.92
C THR A 163 -10.35 5.46 8.33
N ALA A 164 -11.24 6.44 8.49
CA ALA A 164 -12.62 6.18 8.88
C ALA A 164 -13.43 5.59 7.70
N GLU A 165 -13.25 6.15 6.52
CA GLU A 165 -13.83 5.71 5.25
C GLU A 165 -13.31 4.33 4.84
N MET A 166 -12.03 4.06 5.07
CA MET A 166 -11.46 2.73 4.87
C MET A 166 -12.21 1.69 5.71
N ARG A 167 -12.46 1.97 7.00
CA ARG A 167 -13.25 1.10 7.88
C ARG A 167 -14.72 0.95 7.45
N LEU A 168 -15.26 1.94 6.74
CA LEU A 168 -16.61 1.88 6.17
C LEU A 168 -16.66 1.12 4.82
N GLY A 169 -15.53 0.61 4.32
CA GLY A 169 -15.46 -0.16 3.08
C GLY A 169 -15.23 0.68 1.81
N LYS A 170 -14.99 1.99 1.95
CA LYS A 170 -14.75 2.89 0.78
C LYS A 170 -13.51 2.51 -0.01
N LEU A 171 -12.48 1.97 0.66
CA LEU A 171 -11.27 1.49 -0.01
C LEU A 171 -11.60 0.35 -1.00
N LEU A 172 -12.38 -0.63 -0.54
CA LEU A 172 -12.81 -1.75 -1.37
C LEU A 172 -13.73 -1.27 -2.52
N ASP A 173 -14.60 -0.29 -2.25
CA ASP A 173 -15.46 0.29 -3.28
C ASP A 173 -14.64 0.97 -4.38
N LEU A 174 -13.60 1.75 -4.03
CA LEU A 174 -12.69 2.32 -5.03
C LEU A 174 -11.95 1.25 -5.83
N ILE A 175 -11.46 0.19 -5.18
CA ILE A 175 -10.81 -0.94 -5.87
C ILE A 175 -11.82 -1.65 -6.80
N SER A 176 -13.09 -1.78 -6.40
CA SER A 176 -14.15 -2.33 -7.25
C SER A 176 -14.47 -1.41 -8.43
N GLN A 177 -14.53 -0.09 -8.22
CA GLN A 177 -14.72 0.90 -9.28
C GLN A 177 -13.55 0.91 -10.27
N PHE A 178 -12.32 0.70 -9.78
CA PHE A 178 -11.14 0.49 -10.62
C PHE A 178 -11.33 -0.73 -11.52
N HIS A 179 -11.69 -1.88 -10.93
CA HIS A 179 -11.91 -3.12 -11.66
C HIS A 179 -13.02 -2.97 -12.74
N LYS A 180 -14.07 -2.20 -12.44
CA LYS A 180 -15.15 -1.89 -13.38
C LYS A 180 -14.76 -0.87 -14.47
N GLY A 181 -13.55 -0.32 -14.43
CA GLY A 181 -13.08 0.71 -15.38
C GLY A 181 -13.76 2.07 -15.21
N LEU A 182 -14.37 2.32 -14.04
CA LEU A 182 -15.08 3.57 -13.73
C LEU A 182 -14.13 4.68 -13.26
N LEU A 183 -13.00 4.31 -12.65
CA LEU A 183 -11.99 5.28 -12.24
C LEU A 183 -11.19 5.75 -13.44
N ARG A 184 -11.21 7.06 -13.67
CA ARG A 184 -10.41 7.72 -14.71
C ARG A 184 -9.27 8.46 -14.03
N PHE A 185 -8.06 7.96 -14.21
CA PHE A 185 -6.84 8.68 -13.87
C PHE A 185 -6.54 9.61 -15.03
N SER A 186 -6.92 10.89 -14.88
CA SER A 186 -6.94 11.91 -15.93
C SER A 186 -5.57 12.12 -16.58
N HIS A 187 -4.51 11.88 -15.82
CA HIS A 187 -3.13 12.02 -16.26
C HIS A 187 -2.34 10.77 -15.88
N MET A 188 -2.19 9.84 -16.84
CA MET A 188 -1.22 8.73 -16.74
C MET A 188 0.20 9.13 -17.16
N LEU A 189 0.38 10.34 -17.72
CA LEU A 189 1.70 10.93 -17.92
C LEU A 189 2.18 11.45 -16.58
N ALA A 190 3.42 11.14 -16.19
CA ALA A 190 4.01 11.65 -14.95
C ALA A 190 3.77 13.18 -14.84
N PRO A 191 3.43 13.70 -13.65
CA PRO A 191 3.35 15.14 -13.44
C PRO A 191 4.65 15.78 -13.95
N SER A 192 4.57 17.00 -14.51
CA SER A 192 5.77 17.67 -15.01
C SER A 192 6.87 17.65 -13.95
N ASP A 193 8.11 17.37 -14.37
CA ASP A 193 9.23 17.21 -13.44
C ASP A 193 9.33 18.39 -12.46
N GLY A 194 8.96 19.61 -12.89
CA GLY A 194 8.88 20.79 -12.02
C GLY A 194 7.88 20.70 -10.86
N VAL A 195 6.71 20.07 -11.01
CA VAL A 195 5.75 19.88 -9.91
C VAL A 195 6.27 18.84 -8.93
N ILE A 196 6.86 17.75 -9.44
CA ILE A 196 7.48 16.71 -8.62
C ILE A 196 8.69 17.26 -7.86
N GLU A 197 9.55 18.02 -8.54
CA GLU A 197 10.74 18.65 -7.94
C GLU A 197 10.36 19.70 -6.90
N GLN A 198 9.31 20.50 -7.13
CA GLN A 198 8.79 21.43 -6.11
C GLN A 198 8.38 20.69 -4.84
N VAL A 199 7.51 19.69 -4.95
CA VAL A 199 7.06 18.90 -3.80
C VAL A 199 8.23 18.19 -3.11
N LEU A 200 9.17 17.62 -3.87
CA LEU A 200 10.33 16.93 -3.30
C LEU A 200 11.32 17.90 -2.62
N SER A 201 11.51 19.09 -3.19
CA SER A 201 12.39 20.12 -2.63
C SER A 201 11.85 20.69 -1.30
N GLU A 202 10.54 20.93 -1.23
CA GLU A 202 9.86 21.40 -0.01
C GLU A 202 9.94 20.37 1.13
N GLU A 203 9.81 19.08 0.81
CA GLU A 203 9.98 17.99 1.77
C GLU A 203 11.43 17.86 2.27
N LEU A 204 12.41 17.94 1.37
CA LEU A 204 13.84 17.88 1.71
C LEU A 204 14.29 19.05 2.59
N GLU A 205 13.75 20.25 2.38
CA GLU A 205 14.03 21.41 3.24
C GLU A 205 13.46 21.24 4.66
N ARG A 206 12.30 20.57 4.81
CA ARG A 206 11.69 20.33 6.11
C ARG A 206 12.31 19.18 6.87
N ALA A 207 12.74 18.10 6.20
CA ALA A 207 13.48 17.01 6.84
C ALA A 207 14.82 17.47 7.45
N ARG A 208 15.32 18.65 7.02
CA ARG A 208 16.52 19.30 7.55
C ARG A 208 16.27 20.26 8.71
N ARG A 209 15.00 20.58 9.04
CA ARG A 209 14.62 21.43 10.18
C ARG A 209 14.28 20.60 11.40
#